data_AF-A0AA41L4S4-F1
#
_entry.id   AF-A0AA41L4S4-F1
#
_cell.length_a   1.000
_cell.length_b   1.000
_cell.length_c   1.000
_cell.angle_alpha   90.00
_cell.angle_beta   90.00
_cell.angle_gamma   90.00
#
_symmetry.space_group_name_H-M   'P 1'
#
loop_
_entity.id
_entity.type
_entity.pdbx_description
1 polymer ?
#
loop_
_entity_poly.entity_id
_entity_poly.type
_entity_poly.pdbx_seq_one_letter_code
_entity_poly.pdbx_strand_id
1 'polypeptide(L)'
;MKPYTLPLPANYRLDDVLAFHSRDAESVAEQVSPERLRKGMLIAGVPVVLEIVPDHPAAPTSASCTVHADGPLSKAAQQQVREAALSILGLRIDPEPFIAFAARDKMFGPLTRAQPGLRIVQSATVFEALTWAIIGQQINLSFAIALRRTFILQAGRQHSSGLWCYPAAEDAARLHIDDLTSRKFSRAKAETLLRLAGLVAGGELPLELSPSNSIEQVSAALLAVKGIGPWTVNYGLLRGYGHADCSLHGDVAIRAALQHLLGEESKPDMPRTEKILARYSPHRTMAAAHLWASLHPRADGDSPA
;
A
#
# COMPACT_ATOMS: atom_id res chain seq x y z
N MET A 1 23.42 9.28 -1.93
CA MET A 1 22.57 10.24 -1.19
C MET A 1 23.01 10.22 0.27
N LYS A 2 23.04 11.35 0.99
CA LYS A 2 23.41 11.35 2.42
C LYS A 2 22.28 10.71 3.26
N PRO A 3 22.60 9.95 4.33
CA PRO A 3 21.59 9.51 5.29
C PRO A 3 20.79 10.68 5.85
N TYR A 4 19.55 10.40 6.24
CA TYR A 4 18.64 11.39 6.83
C TYR A 4 17.72 10.72 7.83
N THR A 5 17.15 11.51 8.74
CA THR A 5 16.24 11.01 9.77
C THR A 5 14.84 11.54 9.52
N LEU A 6 13.84 10.68 9.68
CA LEU A 6 12.43 11.04 9.68
C LEU A 6 11.90 11.04 11.12
N PRO A 7 11.17 12.07 11.56
CA PRO A 7 10.47 12.03 12.84
C PRO A 7 9.30 11.04 12.75
N LEU A 8 9.08 10.29 13.82
CA LEU A 8 7.93 9.42 13.97
C LEU A 8 6.95 10.05 14.98
N PRO A 9 5.64 10.09 14.68
CA PRO A 9 4.65 10.66 15.59
C PRO A 9 4.59 9.94 16.95
N ALA A 10 4.03 10.59 17.96
CA ALA A 10 3.70 9.92 19.21
C ALA A 10 2.75 8.72 18.94
N ASN A 11 2.88 7.66 19.74
CA ASN A 11 2.12 6.41 19.58
C ASN A 11 2.29 5.74 18.21
N TYR A 12 3.42 5.95 17.54
CA TYR A 12 3.71 5.32 16.26
C TYR A 12 3.85 3.80 16.41
N ARG A 13 3.06 3.06 15.63
CA ARG A 13 2.91 1.61 15.71
C ARG A 13 3.87 0.92 14.75
N LEU A 14 5.15 0.87 15.12
CA LEU A 14 6.18 0.26 14.28
C LEU A 14 5.87 -1.21 13.97
N ASP A 15 5.36 -1.97 14.94
CA ASP A 15 5.01 -3.39 14.75
C ASP A 15 4.03 -3.61 13.58
N ASP A 16 3.05 -2.73 13.40
CA ASP A 16 2.09 -2.85 12.30
C ASP A 16 2.77 -2.63 10.95
N VAL A 17 3.78 -1.74 10.90
CA VAL A 17 4.59 -1.50 9.70
C VAL A 17 5.51 -2.68 9.41
N LEU A 18 6.21 -3.19 10.42
CA LEU A 18 7.07 -4.37 10.27
C LEU A 18 6.24 -5.60 9.86
N ALA A 19 5.09 -5.83 10.48
CA ALA A 19 4.15 -6.90 10.14
C ALA A 19 3.63 -6.79 8.69
N PHE A 20 3.39 -5.57 8.20
CA PHE A 20 2.97 -5.37 6.82
C PHE A 20 4.06 -5.76 5.80
N HIS A 21 5.32 -5.42 6.09
CA HIS A 21 6.45 -5.72 5.20
C HIS A 21 6.98 -7.15 5.36
N SER A 22 6.70 -7.83 6.48
CA SER A 22 7.10 -9.22 6.73
C SER A 22 6.12 -10.28 6.20
N ARG A 23 5.08 -9.87 5.45
CA ARG A 23 4.05 -10.79 4.92
C ARG A 23 4.60 -11.83 3.94
N ASP A 24 5.68 -11.52 3.23
CA ASP A 24 6.37 -12.50 2.38
C ASP A 24 7.50 -13.21 3.15
N ALA A 25 7.24 -14.45 3.56
CA ALA A 25 8.21 -15.27 4.29
C ALA A 25 9.50 -15.57 3.49
N GLU A 26 9.46 -15.51 2.15
CA GLU A 26 10.68 -15.69 1.34
C GLU A 26 11.50 -14.39 1.25
N SER A 27 10.94 -13.24 1.65
CA SER A 27 11.67 -11.99 1.88
C SER A 27 12.56 -11.56 0.69
N VAL A 28 12.08 -11.79 -0.54
CA VAL A 28 12.89 -11.56 -1.75
C VAL A 28 13.16 -10.07 -2.00
N ALA A 29 12.21 -9.20 -1.64
CA ALA A 29 12.28 -7.75 -1.87
C ALA A 29 12.22 -6.93 -0.57
N GLU A 30 11.93 -7.57 0.56
CA GLU A 30 11.85 -6.97 1.89
C GLU A 30 12.63 -7.83 2.88
N GLN A 31 13.50 -7.24 3.67
CA GLN A 31 14.13 -7.89 4.83
C GLN A 31 13.74 -7.12 6.08
N VAL A 32 13.09 -7.80 7.03
CA VAL A 32 12.49 -7.17 8.20
C VAL A 32 12.99 -7.83 9.47
N SER A 33 13.45 -7.04 10.43
CA SER A 33 13.70 -7.43 11.81
C SER A 33 13.10 -6.36 12.75
N PRO A 34 13.02 -6.61 14.07
CA PRO A 34 12.54 -5.60 15.04
C PRO A 34 13.33 -4.28 15.01
N GLU A 35 14.59 -4.33 14.56
CA GLU A 35 15.51 -3.18 14.58
C GLU A 35 15.73 -2.56 13.20
N ARG A 36 15.25 -3.19 12.12
CA ARG A 36 15.58 -2.75 10.76
C ARG A 36 14.58 -3.25 9.73
N LEU A 37 14.25 -2.36 8.79
CA LEU A 37 13.52 -2.66 7.57
C LEU A 37 14.39 -2.31 6.36
N ARG A 38 14.59 -3.26 5.44
CA ARG A 38 15.21 -3.01 4.13
C ARG A 38 14.21 -3.36 3.04
N LYS A 39 14.03 -2.48 2.05
CA LYS A 39 13.15 -2.72 0.91
C LYS A 39 13.82 -2.34 -0.41
N GLY A 40 13.77 -3.26 -1.38
CA GLY A 40 14.26 -3.05 -2.73
C GLY A 40 13.19 -2.40 -3.62
N MET A 41 13.58 -1.39 -4.38
CA MET A 41 12.72 -0.65 -5.30
C MET A 41 13.52 -0.13 -6.50
N LEU A 42 12.87 -0.06 -7.67
CA LEU A 42 13.43 0.63 -8.83
C LEU A 42 12.97 2.08 -8.82
N ILE A 43 13.94 3.01 -8.86
CA ILE A 43 13.69 4.46 -8.87
C ILE A 43 14.41 5.04 -10.07
N ALA A 44 13.65 5.59 -11.03
CA ALA A 44 14.18 6.12 -12.29
C ALA A 44 15.14 5.14 -13.00
N GLY A 45 14.80 3.84 -13.00
CA GLY A 45 15.60 2.77 -13.61
C GLY A 45 16.82 2.30 -12.80
N VAL A 46 17.09 2.90 -11.65
CA VAL A 46 18.21 2.53 -10.76
C VAL A 46 17.70 1.59 -9.66
N PRO A 47 18.30 0.40 -9.48
CA PRO A 47 18.04 -0.44 -8.30
C PRO A 47 18.46 0.28 -7.02
N VAL A 48 17.54 0.39 -6.07
CA VAL A 48 17.74 1.05 -4.78
C VAL A 48 17.26 0.13 -3.66
N VAL A 49 18.08 -0.01 -2.63
CA VAL A 49 17.66 -0.53 -1.32
C VAL A 49 17.57 0.63 -0.35
N LEU A 50 16.36 0.89 0.14
CA LEU A 50 16.14 1.79 1.27
C LEU A 50 16.24 0.96 2.56
N GLU A 51 17.17 1.34 3.41
CA GLU A 51 17.31 0.83 4.77
C GLU A 51 16.73 1.85 5.76
N ILE A 52 15.86 1.37 6.65
CA ILE A 52 15.21 2.16 7.68
C ILE A 52 15.51 1.51 9.03
N VAL A 53 16.10 2.28 9.94
CA VAL A 53 16.45 1.86 11.30
C VAL A 53 15.78 2.81 12.29
N PRO A 54 14.75 2.37 13.05
CA PRO A 54 14.18 3.14 14.14
C PRO A 54 15.22 3.41 15.25
N ASP A 55 15.07 4.52 15.96
CA ASP A 55 15.89 4.84 17.13
C ASP A 55 15.64 3.91 18.32
N HIS A 56 14.43 3.37 18.46
CA HIS A 56 14.06 2.41 19.48
C HIS A 56 13.01 1.40 18.97
N PRO A 57 13.16 0.09 19.17
CA PRO A 57 12.24 -0.91 18.61
C PRO A 57 10.82 -0.86 19.20
N ALA A 58 10.66 -0.55 20.49
CA ALA A 58 9.35 -0.59 21.15
C ALA A 58 8.61 0.77 21.20
N ALA A 59 9.34 1.88 21.08
CA ALA A 59 8.80 3.22 21.29
C ALA A 59 9.57 4.24 20.43
N PRO A 60 9.58 4.04 19.10
CA PRO A 60 10.42 4.85 18.23
C PRO A 60 9.89 6.28 18.16
N THR A 61 10.82 7.24 18.19
CA THR A 61 10.52 8.67 17.99
C THR A 61 11.08 9.18 16.68
N SER A 62 11.97 8.41 16.06
CA SER A 62 12.56 8.73 14.77
C SER A 62 13.06 7.48 14.06
N ALA A 63 13.27 7.58 12.75
CA ALA A 63 13.86 6.52 11.94
C ALA A 63 14.95 7.08 11.03
N SER A 64 16.15 6.53 11.12
CA SER A 64 17.23 6.83 10.19
C SER A 64 17.01 6.09 8.88
N CYS A 65 17.24 6.77 7.76
CA CYS A 65 17.05 6.29 6.41
C CYS A 65 18.38 6.36 5.66
N THR A 66 18.87 5.19 5.23
CA THR A 66 20.08 5.04 4.42
C THR A 66 19.72 4.49 3.04
N VAL A 67 20.30 5.07 1.99
CA VAL A 67 19.99 4.74 0.60
C VAL A 67 21.20 4.11 -0.06
N HIS A 68 21.05 2.85 -0.46
CA HIS A 68 22.04 2.11 -1.25
C HIS A 68 21.52 2.04 -2.69
N ALA A 69 22.28 2.55 -3.65
CA ALA A 69 21.85 2.63 -5.05
C ALA A 69 22.96 2.10 -5.96
N ASP A 70 22.59 1.28 -6.93
CA ASP A 70 23.50 0.73 -7.95
C ASP A 70 23.71 1.72 -9.12
N GLY A 71 23.85 2.99 -8.78
CA GLY A 71 24.02 4.05 -9.77
C GLY A 71 23.79 5.45 -9.21
N PRO A 72 24.14 6.48 -9.99
CA PRO A 72 23.87 7.87 -9.60
C PRO A 72 22.36 8.13 -9.57
N LEU A 73 21.91 8.83 -8.52
CA LEU A 73 20.52 9.28 -8.39
C LEU A 73 20.43 10.78 -8.67
N SER A 74 19.59 11.16 -9.64
CA SER A 74 19.21 12.56 -9.88
C SER A 74 18.53 13.18 -8.65
N LYS A 75 18.39 14.50 -8.60
CA LYS A 75 17.67 15.17 -7.51
C LYS A 75 16.20 14.70 -7.42
N ALA A 76 15.55 14.52 -8.57
CA ALA A 76 14.18 14.00 -8.63
C ALA A 76 14.10 12.56 -8.10
N ALA A 77 15.03 11.68 -8.48
CA ALA A 77 15.10 10.31 -7.97
C ALA A 77 15.37 10.27 -6.45
N GLN A 78 16.25 11.15 -5.93
CA GLN A 78 16.45 11.28 -4.49
C GLN A 78 15.18 11.73 -3.76
N GLN A 79 14.38 12.62 -4.36
CA GLN A 79 13.08 12.98 -3.81
C GLN A 79 12.13 11.78 -3.82
N GLN A 80 12.03 11.04 -4.93
CA GLN A 80 11.21 9.81 -5.01
C GLN A 80 11.58 8.80 -3.92
N VAL A 81 12.87 8.64 -3.58
CA VAL A 81 13.29 7.77 -2.45
C VAL A 81 12.81 8.31 -1.09
N ARG A 82 12.85 9.63 -0.87
CA ARG A 82 12.30 10.24 0.38
C ARG A 82 10.79 10.03 0.47
N GLU A 83 10.10 10.22 -0.64
CA GLU A 83 8.67 9.98 -0.77
C GLU A 83 8.34 8.49 -0.49
N ALA A 84 9.15 7.55 -0.99
CA ALA A 84 9.00 6.13 -0.70
C ALA A 84 9.18 5.82 0.78
N ALA A 85 10.14 6.46 1.47
CA ALA A 85 10.35 6.27 2.91
C ALA A 85 9.11 6.66 3.74
N LEU A 86 8.48 7.80 3.42
CA LEU A 86 7.21 8.21 4.05
C LEU A 86 6.10 7.19 3.81
N SER A 87 6.01 6.66 2.58
CA SER A 87 5.02 5.65 2.21
C SER A 87 5.23 4.32 2.96
N ILE A 88 6.47 3.83 2.98
CA ILE A 88 6.87 2.59 3.63
C ILE A 88 6.60 2.63 5.14
N LEU A 89 6.76 3.80 5.76
CA LEU A 89 6.45 4.06 7.17
C LEU A 89 4.96 4.40 7.43
N GLY A 90 4.10 4.42 6.41
CA GLY A 90 2.68 4.75 6.60
C GLY A 90 2.42 6.18 7.08
N LEU A 91 3.34 7.12 6.77
CA LEU A 91 3.29 8.52 7.22
C LEU A 91 2.52 9.43 6.24
N ARG A 92 1.89 8.87 5.20
CA ARG A 92 1.14 9.66 4.21
C ARG A 92 -0.22 10.12 4.69
N ILE A 93 -0.82 9.36 5.60
CA ILE A 93 -2.15 9.64 6.13
C ILE A 93 -2.01 9.82 7.64
N ASP A 94 -2.35 11.00 8.12
CA ASP A 94 -2.47 11.27 9.54
C ASP A 94 -3.81 10.69 10.06
N PRO A 95 -3.79 9.80 11.07
CA PRO A 95 -5.01 9.23 11.64
C PRO A 95 -5.74 10.19 12.57
N GLU A 96 -5.07 11.20 13.14
CA GLU A 96 -5.64 12.08 14.17
C GLU A 96 -6.92 12.80 13.71
N PRO A 97 -7.02 13.37 12.49
CA PRO A 97 -8.27 13.96 12.00
C PRO A 97 -9.45 12.99 12.01
N PHE A 98 -9.23 11.72 11.63
CA PHE A 98 -10.29 10.71 11.67
C PHE A 98 -10.64 10.29 13.10
N ILE A 99 -9.64 10.13 13.97
CA ILE A 99 -9.87 9.79 15.38
C ILE A 99 -10.74 10.86 16.05
N ALA A 100 -10.42 12.13 15.82
CA ALA A 100 -11.21 13.26 16.31
C ALA A 100 -12.63 13.26 15.72
N PHE A 101 -12.77 13.07 14.41
CA PHE A 101 -14.05 12.99 13.73
C PHE A 101 -14.95 11.87 14.29
N ALA A 102 -14.37 10.69 14.54
CA ALA A 102 -15.08 9.50 14.98
C ALA A 102 -15.28 9.42 16.51
N ALA A 103 -14.75 10.37 17.30
CA ALA A 103 -14.69 10.26 18.76
C ALA A 103 -16.05 9.95 19.43
N ARG A 104 -17.14 10.53 18.90
CA ARG A 104 -18.52 10.34 19.37
C ARG A 104 -19.36 9.45 18.44
N ASP A 105 -18.77 8.92 17.37
CA ASP A 105 -19.47 8.00 16.47
C ASP A 105 -19.69 6.66 17.18
N LYS A 106 -20.92 6.14 17.09
CA LYS A 106 -21.30 4.89 17.79
C LYS A 106 -20.59 3.66 17.23
N MET A 107 -20.25 3.67 15.94
CA MET A 107 -19.60 2.55 15.25
C MET A 107 -18.08 2.66 15.32
N PHE A 108 -17.51 3.81 14.95
CA PHE A 108 -16.08 4.01 14.84
C PHE A 108 -15.41 4.51 16.13
N GLY A 109 -16.13 5.19 17.02
CA GLY A 109 -15.56 5.66 18.28
C GLY A 109 -14.96 4.54 19.14
N PRO A 110 -15.63 3.38 19.31
CA PRO A 110 -15.02 2.22 19.97
C PRO A 110 -13.78 1.69 19.23
N LEU A 111 -13.82 1.64 17.89
CA LEU A 111 -12.71 1.12 17.08
C LEU A 111 -11.46 2.00 17.13
N THR A 112 -11.63 3.33 17.13
CA THR A 112 -10.51 4.28 17.24
C THR A 112 -9.87 4.27 18.62
N ARG A 113 -10.68 4.12 19.68
CA ARG A 113 -10.16 3.94 21.06
C ARG A 113 -9.39 2.64 21.24
N ALA A 114 -9.84 1.55 20.61
CA ALA A 114 -9.17 0.25 20.71
C ALA A 114 -7.87 0.19 19.90
N GLN A 115 -7.73 1.00 18.85
CA GLN A 115 -6.57 0.99 17.96
C GLN A 115 -6.05 2.42 17.71
N PRO A 116 -5.61 3.14 18.77
CA PRO A 116 -5.06 4.48 18.62
C PRO A 116 -3.78 4.40 17.76
N GLY A 117 -3.55 5.41 16.92
CA GLY A 117 -2.37 5.47 16.05
C GLY A 117 -2.35 4.48 14.89
N LEU A 118 -3.45 3.74 14.62
CA LEU A 118 -3.56 2.88 13.44
C LEU A 118 -3.28 3.67 12.17
N ARG A 119 -2.43 3.13 11.29
CA ARG A 119 -2.05 3.73 10.01
C ARG A 119 -2.25 2.75 8.87
N ILE A 120 -2.30 3.28 7.65
CA ILE A 120 -2.22 2.49 6.43
C ILE A 120 -0.81 2.62 5.88
N VAL A 121 -0.09 1.51 5.77
CA VAL A 121 1.21 1.47 5.09
C VAL A 121 1.01 1.63 3.58
N GLN A 122 1.73 2.52 2.92
CA GLN A 122 1.68 2.68 1.47
C GLN A 122 2.75 1.81 0.78
N SER A 123 2.56 1.52 -0.50
CA SER A 123 3.58 0.96 -1.36
C SER A 123 4.67 2.00 -1.66
N ALA A 124 5.87 1.56 -2.03
CA ALA A 124 6.97 2.49 -2.31
C ALA A 124 6.69 3.35 -3.55
N THR A 125 5.95 2.81 -4.52
CA THR A 125 5.49 3.51 -5.72
C THR A 125 4.00 3.30 -5.96
N VAL A 126 3.38 4.22 -6.71
CA VAL A 126 1.99 4.07 -7.16
C VAL A 126 1.85 2.83 -8.05
N PHE A 127 2.80 2.59 -8.94
CA PHE A 127 2.79 1.42 -9.81
C PHE A 127 2.75 0.12 -8.99
N GLU A 128 3.58 0.01 -7.95
CA GLU A 128 3.56 -1.13 -7.02
C GLU A 128 2.18 -1.30 -6.35
N ALA A 129 1.52 -0.22 -5.94
CA ALA A 129 0.19 -0.30 -5.34
C ALA A 129 -0.87 -0.81 -6.32
N LEU A 130 -0.86 -0.34 -7.57
CA LEU A 130 -1.81 -0.73 -8.61
C LEU A 130 -1.61 -2.18 -9.05
N THR A 131 -0.37 -2.59 -9.31
CA THR A 131 -0.07 -3.97 -9.70
C THR A 131 -0.35 -4.94 -8.55
N TRP A 132 -0.07 -4.57 -7.30
CA TRP A 132 -0.48 -5.36 -6.13
C TRP A 132 -2.00 -5.53 -6.06
N ALA A 133 -2.77 -4.45 -6.30
CA ALA A 133 -4.23 -4.52 -6.33
C ALA A 133 -4.73 -5.49 -7.40
N ILE A 134 -4.19 -5.40 -8.63
CA ILE A 134 -4.52 -6.30 -9.76
C ILE A 134 -4.15 -7.75 -9.40
N ILE A 135 -2.95 -7.97 -8.87
CA ILE A 135 -2.45 -9.29 -8.46
C ILE A 135 -3.41 -9.92 -7.44
N GLY A 136 -3.85 -9.16 -6.44
CA GLY A 136 -4.71 -9.61 -5.35
C GLY A 136 -6.18 -9.79 -5.68
N GLN A 137 -6.66 -9.40 -6.87
CA GLN A 137 -8.08 -9.50 -7.22
C GLN A 137 -8.60 -10.94 -7.10
N GLN A 138 -9.73 -11.09 -6.39
CA GLN A 138 -10.55 -12.32 -6.28
C GLN A 138 -9.80 -13.56 -5.76
N ILE A 139 -8.72 -13.36 -5.00
CA ILE A 139 -7.93 -14.44 -4.42
C ILE A 139 -7.60 -14.17 -2.95
N ASN A 140 -7.17 -15.20 -2.23
CA ASN A 140 -6.70 -15.04 -0.86
C ASN A 140 -5.31 -14.37 -0.81
N LEU A 141 -4.94 -13.86 0.36
CA LEU A 141 -3.70 -13.11 0.57
C LEU A 141 -2.44 -13.96 0.34
N SER A 142 -2.39 -15.21 0.80
CA SER A 142 -1.20 -16.05 0.65
C SER A 142 -0.90 -16.35 -0.83
N PHE A 143 -1.92 -16.58 -1.63
CA PHE A 143 -1.76 -16.75 -3.08
C PHE A 143 -1.37 -15.44 -3.77
N ALA A 144 -1.93 -14.30 -3.36
CA ALA A 144 -1.52 -12.99 -3.87
C ALA A 144 -0.04 -12.69 -3.59
N ILE A 145 0.46 -13.04 -2.40
CA ILE A 145 1.88 -12.90 -2.03
C ILE A 145 2.76 -13.76 -2.95
N ALA A 146 2.39 -15.02 -3.21
CA ALA A 146 3.15 -15.89 -4.11
C ALA A 146 3.19 -15.36 -5.56
N LEU A 147 2.08 -14.82 -6.06
CA LEU A 147 2.03 -14.20 -7.38
C LEU A 147 2.85 -12.88 -7.43
N ARG A 148 2.83 -12.07 -6.37
CA ARG A 148 3.68 -10.89 -6.25
C ARG A 148 5.16 -11.28 -6.31
N ARG A 149 5.56 -12.30 -5.57
CA ARG A 149 6.94 -12.81 -5.59
C ARG A 149 7.35 -13.24 -6.99
N THR A 150 6.50 -14.01 -7.65
CA THR A 150 6.70 -14.41 -9.05
C THR A 150 6.90 -13.19 -9.95
N PHE A 151 6.05 -12.17 -9.82
CA PHE A 151 6.15 -10.95 -10.62
C PHE A 151 7.48 -10.21 -10.38
N ILE A 152 7.92 -10.12 -9.13
CA ILE A 152 9.23 -9.54 -8.76
C ILE A 152 10.38 -10.35 -9.38
N LEU A 153 10.33 -11.67 -9.36
CA LEU A 153 11.40 -12.51 -9.90
C LEU A 153 11.45 -12.49 -11.44
N GLN A 154 10.31 -12.27 -12.11
CA GLN A 154 10.22 -12.25 -13.58
C GLN A 154 10.57 -10.88 -14.17
N ALA A 155 10.19 -9.78 -13.51
CA ALA A 155 10.35 -8.42 -14.05
C ALA A 155 11.14 -7.46 -13.14
N GLY A 156 11.53 -7.90 -11.94
CA GLY A 156 12.33 -7.08 -11.04
C GLY A 156 13.79 -7.08 -11.47
N ARG A 157 14.59 -6.27 -10.77
CA ARG A 157 16.05 -6.28 -10.90
C ARG A 157 16.68 -6.50 -9.55
N GLN A 158 17.73 -7.30 -9.49
CA GLN A 158 18.45 -7.53 -8.25
C GLN A 158 19.40 -6.35 -7.98
N HIS A 159 19.35 -5.82 -6.76
CA HIS A 159 20.34 -4.87 -6.26
C HIS A 159 21.64 -5.61 -5.91
N SER A 160 22.79 -4.92 -5.93
CA SER A 160 24.12 -5.47 -5.61
C SER A 160 24.21 -6.14 -4.24
N SER A 161 23.31 -5.80 -3.31
CA SER A 161 23.18 -6.47 -2.00
C SER A 161 22.46 -7.81 -2.04
N GLY A 162 22.01 -8.28 -3.20
CA GLY A 162 21.24 -9.51 -3.39
C GLY A 162 19.72 -9.39 -3.20
N LEU A 163 19.21 -8.24 -2.77
CA LEU A 163 17.77 -8.02 -2.59
C LEU A 163 17.12 -7.70 -3.94
N TRP A 164 15.93 -8.24 -4.22
CA TRP A 164 15.18 -7.89 -5.42
C TRP A 164 14.48 -6.55 -5.26
N CYS A 165 14.53 -5.75 -6.31
CA CYS A 165 13.76 -4.50 -6.41
C CYS A 165 12.43 -4.76 -7.10
N TYR A 166 11.35 -4.20 -6.56
CA TYR A 166 10.04 -4.29 -7.20
C TYR A 166 10.08 -3.75 -8.64
N PRO A 167 9.44 -4.40 -9.62
CA PRO A 167 9.49 -4.01 -11.03
C PRO A 167 9.03 -2.56 -11.29
N ALA A 168 9.73 -1.87 -12.18
CA ALA A 168 9.22 -0.64 -12.80
C ALA A 168 8.25 -0.99 -13.95
N ALA A 169 7.49 0.00 -14.42
CA ALA A 169 6.52 -0.21 -15.50
C ALA A 169 7.19 -0.69 -16.79
N GLU A 170 8.36 -0.13 -17.11
CA GLU A 170 9.15 -0.44 -18.29
C GLU A 170 9.67 -1.88 -18.30
N ASP A 171 9.99 -2.43 -17.13
CA ASP A 171 10.41 -3.83 -17.00
C ASP A 171 9.21 -4.77 -17.09
N ALA A 172 8.12 -4.43 -16.41
CA ALA A 172 6.88 -5.20 -16.45
C ALA A 172 6.27 -5.25 -17.86
N ALA A 173 6.39 -4.17 -18.64
CA ALA A 173 5.87 -4.07 -20.01
C ALA A 173 6.63 -4.96 -21.02
N ARG A 174 7.83 -5.46 -20.66
CA ARG A 174 8.62 -6.39 -21.49
C ARG A 174 8.20 -7.85 -21.34
N LEU A 175 7.40 -8.17 -20.33
CA LEU A 175 6.89 -9.53 -20.15
C LEU A 175 5.89 -9.87 -21.25
N HIS A 176 5.93 -11.13 -21.68
CA HIS A 176 4.88 -11.73 -22.48
C HIS A 176 3.80 -12.31 -21.55
N ILE A 177 2.59 -12.46 -22.09
CA ILE A 177 1.47 -13.02 -21.34
C ILE A 177 1.79 -14.40 -20.75
N ASP A 178 2.53 -15.22 -21.50
CA ASP A 178 2.91 -16.58 -21.11
C ASP A 178 3.91 -16.61 -19.94
N ASP A 179 4.72 -15.56 -19.75
CA ASP A 179 5.62 -15.43 -18.60
C ASP A 179 4.86 -15.37 -17.27
N LEU A 180 3.62 -14.87 -17.32
CA LEU A 180 2.73 -14.76 -16.17
C LEU A 180 1.78 -15.95 -16.08
N THR A 181 1.13 -16.36 -17.17
CA THR A 181 0.13 -17.44 -17.13
C THR A 181 0.76 -18.80 -16.86
N SER A 182 2.00 -19.04 -17.29
CA SER A 182 2.77 -20.24 -16.89
C SER A 182 3.04 -20.29 -15.38
N ARG A 183 2.89 -19.17 -14.67
CA ARG A 183 3.09 -19.02 -13.23
C ARG A 183 1.79 -18.76 -12.48
N LYS A 184 0.68 -19.35 -12.95
CA LYS A 184 -0.65 -19.37 -12.30
C LYS A 184 -1.38 -18.03 -12.25
N PHE A 185 -0.90 -16.99 -12.93
CA PHE A 185 -1.76 -15.83 -13.19
C PHE A 185 -2.92 -16.26 -14.08
N SER A 186 -4.13 -15.77 -13.78
CA SER A 186 -5.21 -15.89 -14.75
C SER A 186 -4.91 -15.00 -15.96
N ARG A 187 -5.38 -15.43 -17.14
CA ARG A 187 -5.19 -14.68 -18.39
C ARG A 187 -5.66 -13.23 -18.28
N ALA A 188 -6.87 -13.00 -17.77
CA ALA A 188 -7.43 -11.66 -17.58
C ALA A 188 -6.57 -10.77 -16.67
N LYS A 189 -5.98 -11.34 -15.61
CA LYS A 189 -5.11 -10.61 -14.68
C LYS A 189 -3.77 -10.27 -15.32
N ALA A 190 -3.17 -11.22 -16.04
CA ALA A 190 -1.96 -10.98 -16.82
C ALA A 190 -2.18 -9.88 -17.88
N GLU A 191 -3.26 -9.96 -18.65
CA GLU A 191 -3.62 -8.93 -19.64
C GLU A 191 -3.81 -7.55 -19.01
N THR A 192 -4.47 -7.48 -17.86
CA THR A 192 -4.70 -6.20 -17.15
C THR A 192 -3.39 -5.61 -16.65
N LEU A 193 -2.52 -6.42 -16.05
CA LEU A 193 -1.21 -6.01 -15.56
C LEU A 193 -0.33 -5.50 -16.70
N LEU A 194 -0.20 -6.26 -17.79
CA LEU A 194 0.62 -5.87 -18.94
C LEU A 194 0.08 -4.62 -19.65
N ARG A 195 -1.25 -4.48 -19.74
CA ARG A 195 -1.89 -3.28 -20.29
C ARG A 195 -1.57 -2.04 -19.44
N LEU A 196 -1.70 -2.14 -18.11
CA LEU A 196 -1.32 -1.05 -17.21
C LEU A 196 0.16 -0.71 -17.35
N ALA A 197 1.04 -1.72 -17.33
CA ALA A 197 2.48 -1.54 -17.48
C ALA A 197 2.83 -0.84 -18.80
N GLY A 198 2.24 -1.27 -19.92
CA GLY A 198 2.46 -0.65 -21.22
C GLY A 198 2.02 0.81 -21.29
N LEU A 199 0.82 1.14 -20.78
CA LEU A 199 0.32 2.51 -20.76
C LEU A 199 1.19 3.45 -19.91
N VAL A 200 1.67 2.96 -18.77
CA VAL A 200 2.55 3.74 -17.89
C VAL A 200 3.95 3.91 -18.51
N ALA A 201 4.54 2.82 -19.02
CA ALA A 201 5.85 2.84 -19.67
C ALA A 201 5.87 3.69 -20.96
N GLY A 202 4.76 3.71 -21.70
CA GLY A 202 4.59 4.54 -22.90
C GLY A 202 4.28 6.01 -22.62
N GLY A 203 4.03 6.38 -21.35
CA GLY A 203 3.65 7.74 -20.95
C GLY A 203 2.20 8.13 -21.27
N GLU A 204 1.38 7.20 -21.76
CA GLU A 204 -0.06 7.41 -22.03
C GLU A 204 -0.87 7.51 -20.73
N LEU A 205 -0.38 6.91 -19.64
CA LEU A 205 -0.96 7.00 -18.31
C LEU A 205 0.12 7.45 -17.30
N PRO A 206 0.38 8.76 -17.17
CA PRO A 206 1.30 9.28 -16.18
C PRO A 206 0.73 9.10 -14.77
N LEU A 207 1.50 8.47 -13.88
CA LEU A 207 1.09 8.25 -12.49
C LEU A 207 1.53 9.38 -11.54
N GLU A 208 2.46 10.25 -11.95
CA GLU A 208 2.89 11.38 -11.12
C GLU A 208 1.83 12.48 -11.12
N LEU A 209 1.49 13.00 -9.93
CA LEU A 209 0.55 14.11 -9.80
C LEU A 209 1.19 15.41 -10.24
N SER A 210 0.42 16.23 -10.94
CA SER A 210 0.83 17.57 -11.38
C SER A 210 -0.40 18.48 -11.48
N PRO A 211 -0.24 19.80 -11.68
CA PRO A 211 -1.39 20.69 -11.91
C PRO A 211 -2.29 20.27 -13.09
N SER A 212 -1.77 19.50 -14.05
CA SER A 212 -2.51 18.97 -15.20
C SER A 212 -2.84 17.48 -15.09
N ASN A 213 -2.50 16.83 -13.96
CA ASN A 213 -2.77 15.43 -13.68
C ASN A 213 -3.18 15.24 -12.20
N SER A 214 -4.40 15.64 -11.89
CA SER A 214 -5.00 15.55 -10.55
C SER A 214 -5.39 14.11 -10.19
N ILE A 215 -5.75 13.89 -8.92
CA ILE A 215 -6.29 12.60 -8.46
C ILE A 215 -7.53 12.20 -9.26
N GLU A 216 -8.40 13.14 -9.59
CA GLU A 216 -9.61 12.92 -10.39
C GLU A 216 -9.25 12.49 -11.82
N GLN A 217 -8.28 13.16 -12.44
CA GLN A 217 -7.83 12.84 -13.79
C GLN A 217 -7.16 11.45 -13.85
N VAL A 218 -6.26 11.16 -12.91
CA VAL A 218 -5.65 9.83 -12.77
C VAL A 218 -6.70 8.76 -12.52
N SER A 219 -7.69 9.04 -11.66
CA SER A 219 -8.76 8.09 -11.35
C SER A 219 -9.60 7.76 -12.58
N ALA A 220 -9.97 8.77 -13.36
CA ALA A 220 -10.71 8.59 -14.61
C ALA A 220 -9.89 7.80 -15.65
N ALA A 221 -8.60 8.11 -15.79
CA ALA A 221 -7.69 7.40 -16.69
C ALA A 221 -7.52 5.93 -16.29
N LEU A 222 -7.31 5.65 -15.00
CA LEU A 222 -7.22 4.28 -14.48
C LEU A 222 -8.52 3.51 -14.69
N LEU A 223 -9.68 4.12 -14.46
CA LEU A 223 -10.98 3.47 -14.64
C LEU A 223 -11.27 3.14 -16.11
N ALA A 224 -10.69 3.87 -17.06
CA ALA A 224 -10.80 3.58 -18.48
C ALA A 224 -9.96 2.34 -18.91
N VAL A 225 -9.03 1.87 -18.08
CA VAL A 225 -8.22 0.69 -18.38
C VAL A 225 -9.05 -0.58 -18.17
N LYS A 226 -9.26 -1.36 -19.24
CA LYS A 226 -9.96 -2.65 -19.17
C LYS A 226 -9.33 -3.56 -18.09
N GLY A 227 -10.15 -3.98 -17.13
CA GLY A 227 -9.73 -4.83 -16.00
C GLY A 227 -9.48 -4.06 -14.69
N ILE A 228 -9.45 -2.72 -14.73
CA ILE A 228 -9.35 -1.87 -13.55
C ILE A 228 -10.75 -1.30 -13.24
N GLY A 229 -11.31 -1.72 -12.10
CA GLY A 229 -12.60 -1.24 -11.61
C GLY A 229 -12.46 -0.22 -10.46
N PRO A 230 -13.58 0.34 -9.96
CA PRO A 230 -13.57 1.35 -8.90
C PRO A 230 -12.81 0.93 -7.64
N TRP A 231 -12.89 -0.35 -7.24
CA TRP A 231 -12.13 -0.86 -6.10
C TRP A 231 -10.61 -0.77 -6.32
N THR A 232 -10.12 -1.16 -7.50
CA THR A 232 -8.68 -1.10 -7.83
C THR A 232 -8.18 0.34 -7.91
N VAL A 233 -8.98 1.26 -8.46
CA VAL A 233 -8.67 2.70 -8.45
C VAL A 233 -8.53 3.20 -7.01
N ASN A 234 -9.57 3.02 -6.18
CA ASN A 234 -9.54 3.48 -4.78
C ASN A 234 -8.41 2.83 -3.97
N TYR A 235 -8.10 1.57 -4.22
CA TYR A 235 -6.95 0.90 -3.61
C TYR A 235 -5.62 1.53 -4.04
N GLY A 236 -5.44 1.84 -5.33
CA GLY A 236 -4.28 2.55 -5.84
C GLY A 236 -4.15 3.95 -5.25
N LEU A 237 -5.26 4.68 -5.11
CA LEU A 237 -5.31 5.98 -4.46
C LEU A 237 -4.84 5.91 -2.99
N LEU A 238 -5.36 4.98 -2.19
CA LEU A 238 -5.01 4.91 -0.77
C LEU A 238 -3.62 4.32 -0.50
N ARG A 239 -3.19 3.27 -1.24
CA ARG A 239 -1.88 2.62 -1.03
C ARG A 239 -0.76 3.23 -1.85
N GLY A 240 -1.05 3.89 -2.97
CA GLY A 240 -0.05 4.49 -3.85
C GLY A 240 0.15 5.97 -3.56
N TYR A 241 -0.94 6.73 -3.50
CA TYR A 241 -0.90 8.20 -3.31
C TYR A 241 -1.07 8.62 -1.85
N GLY A 242 -1.50 7.72 -0.96
CA GLY A 242 -1.87 8.09 0.41
C GLY A 242 -3.12 8.97 0.45
N HIS A 243 -4.05 8.79 -0.49
CA HIS A 243 -5.27 9.60 -0.54
C HIS A 243 -6.22 9.24 0.63
N ALA A 244 -6.62 10.25 1.41
CA ALA A 244 -7.37 10.06 2.65
C ALA A 244 -8.87 9.73 2.46
N ASP A 245 -9.41 9.97 1.27
CA ASP A 245 -10.86 9.87 1.03
C ASP A 245 -11.27 8.84 -0.04
N CYS A 246 -10.80 7.60 0.11
CA CYS A 246 -11.13 6.52 -0.82
C CYS A 246 -12.32 5.67 -0.35
N SER A 247 -13.27 5.41 -1.25
CA SER A 247 -14.44 4.56 -0.96
C SER A 247 -14.19 3.11 -1.36
N LEU A 248 -14.05 2.22 -0.38
CA LEU A 248 -13.86 0.78 -0.58
C LEU A 248 -15.17 -0.02 -0.44
N HIS A 249 -16.28 0.51 -0.93
CA HIS A 249 -17.59 -0.13 -0.78
C HIS A 249 -17.73 -1.48 -1.51
N GLY A 250 -16.90 -1.74 -2.51
CA GLY A 250 -16.81 -3.04 -3.19
C GLY A 250 -15.97 -4.09 -2.46
N ASP A 251 -15.27 -3.70 -1.39
CA ASP A 251 -14.35 -4.58 -0.66
C ASP A 251 -15.12 -5.58 0.23
N VAL A 252 -14.85 -6.87 0.03
CA VAL A 252 -15.57 -7.95 0.74
C VAL A 252 -15.28 -7.94 2.25
N ALA A 253 -14.06 -7.57 2.65
CA ALA A 253 -13.70 -7.50 4.06
C ALA A 253 -14.35 -6.27 4.73
N ILE A 254 -14.37 -5.12 4.06
CA ILE A 254 -15.10 -3.93 4.55
C ILE A 254 -16.58 -4.23 4.76
N ARG A 255 -17.22 -4.90 3.80
CA ARG A 255 -18.63 -5.32 3.92
C ARG A 255 -18.85 -6.33 5.04
N ALA A 256 -17.92 -7.26 5.25
CA ALA A 256 -17.97 -8.21 6.37
C ALA A 256 -17.79 -7.51 7.74
N ALA A 257 -16.90 -6.54 7.84
CA ALA A 257 -16.71 -5.76 9.06
C ALA A 257 -17.99 -4.98 9.40
N LEU A 258 -18.61 -4.33 8.40
CA LEU A 258 -19.88 -3.64 8.59
C LEU A 258 -21.02 -4.59 8.99
N GLN A 259 -21.09 -5.79 8.42
CA GLN A 259 -22.04 -6.80 8.85
C GLN A 259 -21.93 -7.07 10.35
N HIS A 260 -20.72 -7.35 10.83
CA HIS A 260 -20.48 -7.64 12.25
C HIS A 260 -20.82 -6.45 13.15
N LEU A 261 -20.42 -5.24 12.76
CA LEU A 261 -20.67 -4.02 13.55
C LEU A 261 -22.13 -3.59 13.56
N LEU A 262 -22.88 -3.89 12.50
CA LEU A 262 -24.31 -3.61 12.43
C LEU A 262 -25.16 -4.73 13.05
N GLY A 263 -24.57 -5.88 13.38
CA GLY A 263 -25.29 -7.04 13.92
C GLY A 263 -26.24 -7.68 12.89
N GLU A 264 -25.87 -7.67 11.61
CA GLU A 264 -26.73 -8.11 10.52
C GLU A 264 -26.46 -9.55 10.07
N GLU A 265 -27.51 -10.27 9.67
CA GLU A 265 -27.38 -11.65 9.17
C GLU A 265 -26.62 -11.75 7.84
N SER A 266 -26.61 -10.67 7.05
CA SER A 266 -25.96 -10.63 5.74
C SER A 266 -25.15 -9.37 5.54
N LYS A 267 -24.14 -9.44 4.67
CA LYS A 267 -23.30 -8.31 4.31
C LYS A 267 -24.14 -7.24 3.61
N PRO A 268 -24.05 -5.94 3.98
CA PRO A 268 -24.65 -4.88 3.19
C PRO A 268 -24.17 -4.97 1.74
N ASP A 269 -25.04 -4.66 0.79
CA ASP A 269 -24.66 -4.58 -0.63
C ASP A 269 -23.80 -3.35 -0.92
N MET A 270 -23.27 -3.27 -2.15
CA MET A 270 -22.37 -2.19 -2.54
C MET A 270 -23.01 -0.79 -2.41
N PRO A 271 -24.25 -0.53 -2.91
CA PRO A 271 -24.91 0.76 -2.74
C PRO A 271 -25.11 1.15 -1.26
N ARG A 272 -25.51 0.20 -0.41
CA ARG A 272 -25.69 0.48 1.01
C ARG A 272 -24.36 0.76 1.69
N THR A 273 -23.32 -0.02 1.39
CA THR A 273 -21.98 0.22 1.93
C THR A 273 -21.44 1.57 1.49
N GLU A 274 -21.65 1.96 0.23
CA GLU A 274 -21.25 3.28 -0.26
C GLU A 274 -21.93 4.40 0.53
N LYS A 275 -23.25 4.32 0.74
CA LYS A 275 -24.00 5.30 1.56
C LYS A 275 -23.51 5.35 3.01
N ILE A 276 -23.16 4.20 3.59
CA ILE A 276 -22.58 4.12 4.94
C ILE A 276 -21.25 4.86 4.98
N LEU A 277 -20.34 4.56 4.05
CA LEU A 277 -18.99 5.11 3.99
C LEU A 277 -18.99 6.61 3.63
N ALA A 278 -19.94 7.09 2.82
CA ALA A 278 -20.05 8.50 2.44
C ALA A 278 -20.15 9.45 3.65
N ARG A 279 -20.71 8.98 4.78
CA ARG A 279 -20.81 9.74 6.04
C ARG A 279 -19.46 10.03 6.70
N TYR A 280 -18.41 9.33 6.29
CA TYR A 280 -17.05 9.46 6.82
C TYR A 280 -16.12 10.21 5.88
N SER A 281 -16.63 10.84 4.81
CA SER A 281 -15.82 11.80 4.05
C SER A 281 -15.48 13.02 4.92
N PRO A 282 -14.24 13.56 4.86
CA PRO A 282 -13.15 13.26 3.91
C PRO A 282 -12.14 12.20 4.40
N HIS A 283 -12.55 11.29 5.30
CA HIS A 283 -11.68 10.33 5.99
C HIS A 283 -12.00 8.86 5.66
N ARG A 284 -12.62 8.58 4.51
CA ARG A 284 -13.09 7.23 4.17
C ARG A 284 -11.98 6.17 4.16
N THR A 285 -10.75 6.55 3.87
CA THR A 285 -9.58 5.65 3.92
C THR A 285 -9.29 5.19 5.35
N MET A 286 -9.37 6.08 6.34
CA MET A 286 -9.17 5.71 7.75
C MET A 286 -10.35 4.93 8.32
N ALA A 287 -11.58 5.24 7.90
CA ALA A 287 -12.73 4.38 8.20
C ALA A 287 -12.50 2.95 7.68
N ALA A 288 -12.03 2.79 6.45
CA ALA A 288 -11.67 1.48 5.92
C ALA A 288 -10.55 0.78 6.71
N ALA A 289 -9.53 1.52 7.17
CA ALA A 289 -8.46 0.97 8.01
C ALA A 289 -9.00 0.32 9.28
N HIS A 290 -9.88 1.03 10.01
CA HIS A 290 -10.47 0.52 11.25
C HIS A 290 -11.42 -0.66 11.01
N LEU A 291 -12.15 -0.67 9.88
CA LEU A 291 -12.97 -1.82 9.49
C LEU A 291 -12.14 -3.06 9.16
N TRP A 292 -10.99 -2.92 8.48
CA TRP A 292 -10.08 -4.05 8.26
C TRP A 292 -9.49 -4.56 9.57
N ALA A 293 -9.07 -3.66 10.46
CA ALA A 293 -8.51 -4.01 11.75
C ALA A 293 -9.53 -4.70 12.67
N SER A 294 -10.82 -4.33 12.60
CA SER A 294 -11.86 -4.94 13.44
C SER A 294 -12.14 -6.42 13.13
N LEU A 295 -11.69 -6.91 11.97
CA LEU A 295 -11.80 -8.34 11.62
C LEU A 295 -10.69 -9.21 12.24
N HIS A 296 -9.61 -8.57 12.71
CA HIS A 296 -8.47 -9.25 13.31
C HIS A 296 -8.09 -8.50 14.60
N PRO A 297 -8.96 -8.52 15.63
CA PRO A 297 -8.67 -7.84 16.88
C PRO A 297 -7.36 -8.36 17.46
N ARG A 298 -6.51 -7.44 17.95
CA ARG A 298 -5.32 -7.83 18.72
C ARG A 298 -5.82 -8.58 19.96
N ALA A 299 -5.16 -9.67 20.33
CA ALA A 299 -5.41 -10.29 21.62
C ALA A 299 -5.09 -9.24 22.70
N ASP A 300 -6.03 -8.98 23.61
CA ASP A 300 -5.81 -8.09 24.74
C ASP A 300 -4.69 -8.67 25.60
N GLY A 301 -3.52 -8.04 25.56
CA GLY A 301 -2.34 -8.37 26.33
C GLY A 301 -1.48 -7.13 26.46
N ASP A 302 -1.40 -6.61 27.68
CA ASP A 302 -0.68 -5.42 28.15
C ASP A 302 -1.28 -4.04 27.78
N SER A 303 -2.43 -3.73 28.37
CA SER A 303 -2.64 -2.36 28.85
C SER A 303 -1.87 -2.19 30.17
N PRO A 304 -0.88 -1.29 30.27
CA PRO A 304 -0.39 -0.90 31.57
C PRO A 304 -1.52 -0.14 32.29
N ALA A 305 -1.85 -0.63 33.49
CA ALA A 305 -2.66 0.11 34.46
C ALA A 305 -1.99 1.45 34.83
#